data_AF-A0AAU6LFJ7-F1
#
_entry.id   AF-A0AAU6LFJ7-F1
#
_cell.length_a   1.000
_cell.length_b   1.000
_cell.length_c   1.000
_cell.angle_alpha   90.00
_cell.angle_beta   90.00
_cell.angle_gamma   90.00
#
_symmetry.space_group_name_H-M   'P 1'
#
loop_
_entity.id
_entity.type
_entity.pdbx_description
1 polymer ?
#
loop_
_entity_poly.entity_id
_entity_poly.type
_entity_poly.pdbx_seq_one_letter_code
_entity_poly.pdbx_strand_id
1 'polypeptide(L)'
;MSASTSASGPARQSSTPQPDPGPAGPAAGPPFNRRVHIVAEILDRPEELNLLQQVCDAMAWPLREPLAGETTVTTDASWTLRVIEIRIRGVRETAVEQAVATLDTLAQDAELSLHCRDATLVERVQRPQIEWHLRGRRGPVNRRIRQALHLAVRTGEHDPHAGTVRLVRVPTTLDESRPRRLARTRRTARAEFAHHPLALRRLDPEVHEVGSPSVPRGWYVLAFLALVFTATAICLLGAGLWPALGADSPRVGGPLVVLAGGYLLSGTVLAVRRTPTHRALPWLATLAVPLAIPLVPWLGTLVQRAYLSPFGLRPTPGTGGLGNIQAGLWVLCVFVTTALVPVAYLGWMRFLAPSLRVRGPWLSWAPAVILGIGMGTAFSLLTFHAAAVSGAENRAQAAAGRDIPEYFGVSAEYACVEPTSREAPYYGTPPPHDKPVVIFGQSGDRVDFWDPSANRKTSIRLEDARIRVVPHSDSPCADAAQAVSGRGRES
;
A
#
# COMPACT_ATOMS: atom_id res chain seq x y z
N MET A 1 -81.48 -51.52 14.07
CA MET A 1 -81.09 -50.60 12.98
C MET A 1 -79.95 -49.74 13.49
N SER A 2 -78.87 -49.64 12.70
CA SER A 2 -77.71 -48.71 12.83
C SER A 2 -76.74 -49.00 13.99
N ALA A 3 -75.61 -49.71 13.86
CA ALA A 3 -74.41 -49.56 13.01
C ALA A 3 -73.47 -48.39 13.40
N SER A 4 -72.32 -48.70 14.04
CA SER A 4 -71.02 -48.04 13.80
C SER A 4 -69.91 -48.71 14.65
N THR A 5 -69.16 -49.68 14.12
CA THR A 5 -67.81 -49.58 13.53
C THR A 5 -66.68 -49.30 14.52
N SER A 6 -66.00 -50.38 14.92
CA SER A 6 -64.74 -50.45 15.65
C SER A 6 -63.55 -50.07 14.75
N ALA A 7 -62.71 -49.13 15.19
CA ALA A 7 -61.43 -48.83 14.54
C ALA A 7 -60.27 -49.52 15.28
N SER A 8 -59.57 -50.36 14.54
CA SER A 8 -58.35 -51.08 14.90
C SER A 8 -57.15 -50.14 15.06
N GLY A 9 -56.48 -50.18 16.22
CA GLY A 9 -55.21 -49.50 16.44
C GLY A 9 -54.02 -50.22 15.78
N PRO A 10 -53.00 -49.51 15.27
CA PRO A 10 -51.87 -50.13 14.60
C PRO A 10 -50.89 -50.75 15.59
N ALA A 11 -50.41 -51.93 15.22
CA ALA A 11 -49.44 -52.74 15.93
C ALA A 11 -48.10 -51.99 16.17
N ARG A 12 -47.62 -52.09 17.40
CA ARG A 12 -46.33 -51.60 17.88
C ARG A 12 -45.22 -52.47 17.25
N GLN A 13 -44.50 -51.94 16.27
CA GLN A 13 -43.31 -52.60 15.72
C GLN A 13 -42.21 -52.63 16.78
N SER A 14 -41.80 -53.84 17.12
CA SER A 14 -40.65 -54.19 17.95
C SER A 14 -39.35 -53.78 17.25
N SER A 15 -38.67 -52.77 17.80
CA SER A 15 -37.31 -52.37 17.43
C SER A 15 -36.31 -53.43 17.90
N THR A 16 -35.55 -53.98 16.95
CA THR A 16 -34.38 -54.82 17.17
C THR A 16 -33.29 -54.07 17.96
N PRO A 17 -32.51 -54.74 18.83
CA PRO A 17 -31.45 -54.08 19.60
C PRO A 17 -30.30 -53.70 18.68
N GLN A 18 -29.89 -52.44 18.75
CA GLN A 18 -28.71 -51.93 18.07
C GLN A 18 -27.45 -52.38 18.84
N PRO A 19 -26.42 -52.93 18.17
CA PRO A 19 -25.23 -53.41 18.86
C PRO A 19 -24.44 -52.25 19.48
N ASP A 20 -23.99 -52.49 20.72
CA ASP A 20 -23.22 -51.54 21.52
C ASP A 20 -21.96 -51.05 20.78
N PRO A 21 -21.67 -49.73 20.78
CA PRO A 21 -20.40 -49.22 20.32
C PRO A 21 -19.32 -49.57 21.35
N GLY A 22 -18.30 -50.32 20.92
CA GLY A 22 -17.15 -50.69 21.72
C GLY A 22 -16.40 -49.51 22.35
N PRO A 23 -15.53 -49.77 23.34
CA PRO A 23 -14.97 -48.77 24.23
C PRO A 23 -14.18 -47.69 23.47
N ALA A 24 -14.50 -46.44 23.79
CA ALA A 24 -13.86 -45.25 23.25
C ALA A 24 -12.35 -45.24 23.58
N GLY A 25 -11.52 -45.27 22.54
CA GLY A 25 -10.08 -45.03 22.65
C GLY A 25 -9.74 -43.62 23.14
N PRO A 26 -8.49 -43.39 23.57
CA PRO A 26 -8.10 -42.21 24.34
C PRO A 26 -8.25 -40.89 23.56
N ALA A 27 -8.82 -39.91 24.25
CA ALA A 27 -8.86 -38.46 24.02
C ALA A 27 -8.63 -37.96 22.58
N ALA A 28 -9.74 -37.69 21.87
CA ALA A 28 -9.75 -37.02 20.59
C ALA A 28 -9.17 -35.59 20.69
N GLY A 29 -7.89 -35.45 20.33
CA GLY A 29 -7.33 -34.15 19.98
C GLY A 29 -8.10 -33.49 18.83
N PRO A 30 -7.98 -32.16 18.65
CA PRO A 30 -8.69 -31.44 17.59
C PRO A 30 -8.43 -32.07 16.21
N PRO A 31 -9.46 -32.13 15.34
CA PRO A 31 -9.43 -32.96 14.14
C PRO A 31 -8.29 -32.56 13.21
N PHE A 32 -7.41 -33.51 12.89
CA PHE A 32 -6.41 -33.36 11.83
C PHE A 32 -7.12 -33.18 10.48
N ASN A 33 -6.78 -32.12 9.75
CA ASN A 33 -7.50 -31.78 8.53
C ASN A 33 -6.98 -32.49 7.27
N ARG A 34 -5.78 -33.10 7.32
CA ARG A 34 -5.11 -33.68 6.16
C ARG A 34 -4.40 -34.99 6.51
N ARG A 35 -4.42 -35.93 5.56
CA ARG A 35 -3.72 -37.22 5.60
C ARG A 35 -2.86 -37.30 4.35
N VAL A 36 -1.58 -37.64 4.51
CA VAL A 36 -0.63 -37.84 3.42
C VAL A 36 -0.20 -39.30 3.49
N HIS A 37 -0.32 -40.02 2.38
CA HIS A 37 0.28 -41.35 2.23
C HIS A 37 1.68 -41.17 1.68
N ILE A 38 2.68 -41.59 2.45
CA ILE A 38 4.06 -41.64 1.99
C ILE A 38 4.42 -43.09 1.69
N VAL A 39 4.90 -43.32 0.48
CA VAL A 39 5.51 -44.58 0.05
C VAL A 39 6.99 -44.46 0.36
N ALA A 40 7.46 -45.22 1.33
CA ALA A 40 8.84 -45.26 1.75
C ALA A 40 9.47 -46.62 1.42
N GLU A 41 10.71 -46.57 0.97
CA GLU A 41 11.58 -47.74 0.90
C GLU A 41 12.34 -47.87 2.20
N ILE A 42 12.32 -49.06 2.77
CA ILE A 42 13.09 -49.43 3.95
C ILE A 42 13.91 -50.68 3.66
N LEU A 43 15.11 -50.72 4.21
CA LEU A 43 16.00 -51.87 4.06
C LEU A 43 15.30 -53.13 4.58
N ASP A 44 15.32 -54.23 3.81
CA ASP A 44 14.65 -55.49 4.13
C ASP A 44 15.41 -56.27 5.21
N ARG A 45 15.48 -55.67 6.40
CA ARG A 45 15.97 -56.30 7.61
C ARG A 45 14.83 -56.32 8.63
N PRO A 46 14.61 -57.45 9.32
CA PRO A 46 13.54 -57.55 10.30
C PRO A 46 13.70 -56.54 11.43
N GLU A 47 14.94 -56.17 11.79
CA GLU A 47 15.25 -55.18 12.82
C GLU A 47 14.76 -53.76 12.43
N GLU A 48 15.07 -53.30 11.22
CA GLU A 48 14.65 -52.01 10.66
C GLU A 48 13.11 -51.92 10.55
N LEU A 49 12.49 -53.00 10.06
CA LEU A 49 11.03 -53.09 9.94
C LEU A 49 10.33 -53.04 11.31
N ASN A 50 10.87 -53.75 12.30
CA ASN A 50 10.33 -53.73 13.66
C ASN A 50 10.49 -52.35 14.32
N LEU A 51 11.63 -51.69 14.11
CA LEU A 51 11.88 -50.35 14.64
C LEU A 51 10.95 -49.32 13.97
N LEU A 52 10.79 -49.37 12.65
CA LEU A 52 9.85 -48.50 11.93
C LEU A 52 8.41 -48.69 12.43
N GLN A 53 7.99 -49.94 12.62
CA GLN A 53 6.65 -50.26 13.15
C GLN A 53 6.46 -49.67 14.56
N GLN A 54 7.44 -49.87 15.45
CA GLN A 54 7.40 -49.33 16.82
C GLN A 54 7.29 -47.79 16.84
N VAL A 55 8.07 -47.11 16.00
CA VAL A 55 8.06 -45.64 15.91
C VAL A 55 6.74 -45.14 15.30
N CYS A 56 6.22 -45.79 14.26
CA CYS A 56 4.94 -45.45 13.66
C CYS A 56 3.78 -45.66 14.64
N ASP A 57 3.80 -46.74 15.42
CA ASP A 57 2.79 -47.02 16.45
C ASP A 57 2.81 -45.97 17.57
N ALA A 58 4.01 -45.54 18.00
CA ALA A 58 4.16 -44.46 18.98
C ALA A 58 3.55 -43.14 18.50
N MET A 59 3.60 -42.87 17.19
CA MET A 59 3.03 -41.67 16.56
C MET A 59 1.57 -41.85 16.10
N ALA A 60 0.99 -43.04 16.30
CA ALA A 60 -0.30 -43.45 15.77
C ALA A 60 -0.42 -43.25 14.24
N TRP A 61 0.64 -43.55 13.52
CA TRP A 61 0.73 -43.53 12.06
C TRP A 61 0.53 -44.94 11.51
N PRO A 62 -0.59 -45.21 10.80
CA PRO A 62 -0.80 -46.52 10.19
C PRO A 62 0.31 -46.87 9.21
N LEU A 63 0.96 -48.01 9.44
CA LEU A 63 1.91 -48.65 8.53
C LEU A 63 1.20 -49.80 7.80
N ARG A 64 1.34 -49.89 6.49
CA ARG A 64 0.79 -50.99 5.69
C ARG A 64 1.64 -51.29 4.46
N GLU A 65 1.39 -52.44 3.84
CA GLU A 65 1.94 -52.75 2.53
C GLU A 65 1.26 -51.91 1.43
N PRO A 66 1.99 -51.52 0.37
CA PRO A 66 1.41 -50.82 -0.77
C PRO A 66 0.38 -51.71 -1.47
N LEU A 67 -0.79 -51.14 -1.78
CA LEU A 67 -1.81 -51.85 -2.54
C LEU A 67 -1.41 -51.92 -4.02
N ALA A 68 -1.87 -52.95 -4.72
CA ALA A 68 -1.62 -53.10 -6.15
C ALA A 68 -2.07 -51.84 -6.93
N GLY A 69 -1.13 -51.16 -7.57
CA GLY A 69 -1.37 -49.94 -8.35
C GLY A 69 -1.17 -48.61 -7.61
N GLU A 70 -0.86 -48.60 -6.31
CA GLU A 70 -0.48 -47.36 -5.60
C GLU A 70 0.93 -46.87 -5.96
N THR A 71 1.79 -47.77 -6.42
CA THR A 71 3.20 -47.48 -6.73
C THR A 71 3.58 -48.07 -8.08
N THR A 72 4.21 -47.26 -8.94
CA THR A 72 4.84 -47.74 -10.18
C THR A 72 6.34 -48.01 -10.01
N VAL A 73 6.88 -47.80 -8.81
CA VAL A 73 8.32 -47.89 -8.52
C VAL A 73 8.69 -49.34 -8.24
N THR A 74 9.66 -49.86 -8.98
CA THR A 74 10.30 -51.16 -8.71
C THR A 74 11.43 -50.96 -7.71
N THR A 75 11.44 -51.75 -6.63
CA THR A 75 12.52 -51.72 -5.63
C THR A 75 13.62 -52.73 -5.93
N ASP A 76 14.82 -52.42 -5.47
CA ASP A 76 15.92 -53.39 -5.43
C ASP A 76 15.62 -54.51 -4.43
N ALA A 77 16.22 -55.69 -4.64
CA ALA A 77 15.93 -56.90 -3.86
C ALA A 77 16.21 -56.79 -2.35
N SER A 78 16.97 -55.77 -1.90
CA SER A 78 17.27 -55.53 -0.49
C SER A 78 16.36 -54.50 0.17
N TRP A 79 15.36 -53.98 -0.54
CA TRP A 79 14.46 -52.92 -0.03
C TRP A 79 13.01 -53.36 -0.14
N THR A 80 12.24 -53.10 0.92
CA THR A 80 10.80 -53.31 0.95
C THR A 80 10.06 -51.99 0.94
N LEU A 81 8.94 -51.94 0.21
CA LEU A 81 8.06 -50.79 0.22
C LEU A 81 7.08 -50.87 1.40
N ARG A 82 6.88 -49.73 2.06
CA ARG A 82 5.86 -49.52 3.08
C ARG A 82 5.13 -48.21 2.83
N VAL A 83 3.83 -48.19 3.11
CA VAL A 83 3.01 -46.99 3.05
C VAL A 83 2.71 -46.51 4.46
N ILE A 84 3.06 -45.26 4.75
CA ILE A 84 2.88 -44.58 6.03
C ILE A 84 1.82 -43.49 5.87
N GLU A 85 0.73 -43.54 6.66
CA GLU A 85 -0.27 -42.46 6.71
C GLU A 85 0.12 -41.39 7.76
N ILE A 86 0.72 -40.29 7.31
CA ILE A 86 1.10 -39.15 8.17
C ILE A 86 -0.05 -38.14 8.24
N ARG A 87 -0.37 -37.70 9.47
CA ARG A 87 -1.48 -36.76 9.75
C ARG A 87 -0.93 -35.39 10.13
N ILE A 88 -1.22 -34.38 9.31
CA ILE A 88 -0.62 -33.05 9.45
C ILE A 88 -1.66 -31.98 9.68
N ARG A 89 -1.27 -31.01 10.50
CA ARG A 89 -2.00 -29.78 10.75
C ARG A 89 -1.40 -28.67 9.89
N GLY A 90 -2.17 -28.08 8.99
CA GLY A 90 -1.65 -27.01 8.13
C GLY A 90 -2.45 -26.75 6.86
N VAL A 91 -1.89 -25.88 6.02
CA VAL A 91 -2.43 -25.49 4.71
C VAL A 91 -2.21 -26.64 3.72
N ARG A 92 -3.16 -26.83 2.78
CA ARG A 92 -3.13 -27.94 1.80
C ARG A 92 -1.85 -27.95 0.97
N GLU A 93 -1.37 -26.78 0.58
CA GLU A 93 -0.24 -26.61 -0.34
C GLU A 93 1.07 -27.13 0.24
N THR A 94 1.28 -27.01 1.56
CA THR A 94 2.52 -27.41 2.22
C THR A 94 2.42 -28.74 2.96
N ALA A 95 1.26 -29.41 2.91
CA ALA A 95 1.02 -30.61 3.71
C ALA A 95 1.92 -31.78 3.31
N VAL A 96 2.21 -31.94 2.02
CA VAL A 96 3.09 -33.02 1.52
C VAL A 96 4.54 -32.74 1.93
N GLU A 97 5.03 -31.53 1.69
CA GLU A 97 6.40 -31.11 2.08
C GLU A 97 6.64 -31.29 3.58
N GLN A 98 5.69 -30.86 4.40
CA GLN A 98 5.77 -31.01 5.84
C GLN A 98 5.76 -32.50 6.26
N ALA A 99 5.05 -33.36 5.53
CA ALA A 99 5.02 -34.79 5.81
C ALA A 99 6.35 -35.46 5.54
N VAL A 100 6.93 -35.17 4.39
CA VAL A 100 8.25 -35.68 4.00
C VAL A 100 9.30 -35.19 5.00
N ALA A 101 9.33 -33.89 5.32
CA ALA A 101 10.28 -33.35 6.29
C ALA A 101 10.13 -33.97 7.70
N THR A 102 8.90 -34.26 8.12
CA THR A 102 8.65 -34.93 9.42
C THR A 102 9.16 -36.37 9.38
N LEU A 103 8.94 -37.09 8.28
CA LEU A 103 9.44 -38.45 8.09
C LEU A 103 10.97 -38.50 8.03
N ASP A 104 11.61 -37.55 7.33
CA ASP A 104 13.06 -37.47 7.23
C ASP A 104 13.71 -37.20 8.59
N THR A 105 13.11 -36.29 9.39
CA THR A 105 13.59 -36.01 10.75
C THR A 105 13.47 -37.26 11.63
N LEU A 106 12.35 -37.98 11.53
CA LEU A 106 12.12 -39.20 12.28
C LEU A 106 13.07 -40.33 11.86
N ALA A 107 13.36 -40.46 10.56
CA ALA A 107 14.33 -41.42 10.06
C ALA A 107 15.74 -41.12 10.59
N GLN A 108 16.13 -39.84 10.63
CA GLN A 108 17.41 -39.40 11.21
C GLN A 108 17.48 -39.66 12.71
N ASP A 109 16.45 -39.29 13.47
CA ASP A 109 16.40 -39.43 14.93
C ASP A 109 16.40 -40.90 15.39
N ALA A 110 15.80 -41.78 14.60
CA ALA A 110 15.73 -43.21 14.88
C ALA A 110 16.85 -44.02 14.19
N GLU A 111 17.77 -43.36 13.48
CA GLU A 111 18.83 -43.98 12.66
C GLU A 111 18.30 -45.05 11.68
N LEU A 112 17.08 -44.84 11.15
CA LEU A 112 16.42 -45.76 10.22
C LEU A 112 16.93 -45.56 8.80
N SER A 113 17.22 -46.66 8.11
CA SER A 113 17.54 -46.65 6.67
C SER A 113 16.26 -46.55 5.84
N LEU A 114 15.67 -45.35 5.80
CA LEU A 114 14.40 -45.07 5.14
C LEU A 114 14.53 -43.98 4.07
N HIS A 115 13.94 -44.22 2.90
CA HIS A 115 13.88 -43.26 1.79
C HIS A 115 12.44 -43.03 1.33
N CYS A 116 11.99 -41.78 1.36
CA CYS A 116 10.70 -41.39 0.77
C CYS A 116 10.77 -41.46 -0.76
N ARG A 117 9.94 -42.30 -1.39
CA ARG A 117 9.86 -42.43 -2.85
C ARG A 117 8.73 -41.63 -3.47
N ASP A 118 7.56 -41.67 -2.84
CA ASP A 118 6.41 -40.92 -3.28
C ASP A 118 5.60 -40.44 -2.07
N ALA A 119 4.95 -39.30 -2.21
CA ALA A 119 4.12 -38.72 -1.17
C ALA A 119 2.86 -38.12 -1.80
N THR A 120 1.73 -38.73 -1.51
CA THR A 120 0.43 -38.34 -2.08
C THR A 120 -0.50 -37.84 -0.99
N LEU A 121 -1.08 -36.67 -1.21
CA LEU A 121 -2.12 -36.16 -0.34
C LEU A 121 -3.36 -37.03 -0.52
N VAL A 122 -3.82 -37.68 0.55
CA VAL A 122 -5.06 -38.44 0.54
C VAL A 122 -6.21 -37.45 0.47
N GLU A 123 -6.68 -37.23 -0.74
CA GLU A 123 -7.94 -36.56 -0.93
C GLU A 123 -9.02 -37.49 -0.41
N ARG A 124 -9.65 -37.11 0.72
CA ARG A 124 -10.91 -37.72 1.09
C ARG A 124 -11.80 -37.62 -0.14
N VAL A 125 -12.14 -38.77 -0.73
CA VAL A 125 -13.17 -38.88 -1.77
C VAL A 125 -14.41 -38.26 -1.15
N GLN A 126 -14.64 -36.99 -1.44
CA GLN A 126 -15.81 -36.29 -0.94
C GLN A 126 -16.97 -36.97 -1.65
N ARG A 127 -17.75 -37.75 -0.90
CA ARG A 127 -19.01 -38.32 -1.40
C ARG A 127 -19.74 -37.16 -2.10
N PRO A 128 -20.18 -37.32 -3.36
CA PRO A 128 -20.75 -36.21 -4.11
C PRO A 128 -21.88 -35.59 -3.30
N GLN A 129 -21.75 -34.31 -2.98
CA GLN A 129 -22.75 -33.53 -2.23
C GLN A 129 -23.47 -32.62 -3.21
N ILE A 130 -24.78 -32.53 -3.10
CA ILE A 130 -25.57 -31.57 -3.89
C ILE A 130 -25.49 -30.22 -3.16
N GLU A 131 -24.95 -29.21 -3.83
CA GLU A 131 -24.78 -27.86 -3.30
C GLU A 131 -25.97 -26.96 -3.69
N TRP A 132 -26.56 -26.25 -2.72
CA TRP A 132 -27.65 -25.30 -2.96
C TRP A 132 -27.18 -23.87 -2.73
N HIS A 133 -27.40 -22.99 -3.71
CA HIS A 133 -27.01 -21.58 -3.63
C HIS A 133 -28.22 -20.70 -3.32
N LEU A 134 -28.26 -20.09 -2.14
CA LEU A 134 -29.24 -19.07 -1.80
C LEU A 134 -28.71 -17.68 -2.22
N ARG A 135 -29.39 -17.01 -3.15
CA ARG A 135 -29.11 -15.60 -3.49
C ARG A 135 -30.17 -14.70 -2.88
N GLY A 136 -29.73 -13.82 -1.98
CA GLY A 136 -30.58 -12.74 -1.46
C GLY A 136 -31.04 -11.79 -2.57
N ARG A 137 -32.28 -11.31 -2.47
CA ARG A 137 -32.87 -10.35 -3.42
C ARG A 137 -31.99 -9.09 -3.49
N ARG A 138 -31.64 -8.65 -4.71
CA ARG A 138 -30.77 -7.48 -4.89
C ARG A 138 -31.48 -6.21 -4.39
N GLY A 139 -31.08 -5.71 -3.21
CA GLY A 139 -31.47 -4.36 -2.76
C GLY A 139 -30.88 -3.27 -3.66
N PRO A 140 -31.44 -2.04 -3.61
CA PRO A 140 -31.04 -0.92 -4.47
C PRO A 140 -29.53 -0.60 -4.34
N VAL A 141 -28.89 -0.29 -5.47
CA VAL A 141 -27.43 -0.11 -5.62
C VAL A 141 -26.85 0.88 -4.60
N ASN A 142 -27.58 1.95 -4.29
CA ASN A 142 -27.13 2.98 -3.35
C ASN A 142 -26.91 2.45 -1.93
N ARG A 143 -27.74 1.49 -1.48
CA ARG A 143 -27.56 0.85 -0.16
C ARG A 143 -26.32 -0.02 -0.12
N ARG A 144 -25.94 -0.63 -1.25
CA ARG A 144 -24.74 -1.49 -1.37
C ARG A 144 -23.45 -0.71 -1.35
N ILE A 145 -23.37 0.40 -2.07
CA ILE A 145 -22.15 1.24 -2.05
C ILE A 145 -21.92 1.77 -0.64
N ARG A 146 -22.99 2.22 0.03
CA ARG A 146 -22.92 2.70 1.40
C ARG A 146 -22.55 1.58 2.40
N GLN A 147 -23.14 0.39 2.29
CA GLN A 147 -22.78 -0.76 3.13
C GLN A 147 -21.38 -1.32 2.84
N ALA A 148 -20.95 -1.36 1.58
CA ALA A 148 -19.63 -1.84 1.18
C ALA A 148 -18.54 -0.88 1.64
N LEU A 149 -18.75 0.44 1.52
CA LEU A 149 -17.89 1.45 2.12
C LEU A 149 -17.90 1.34 3.65
N HIS A 150 -19.08 1.19 4.26
CA HIS A 150 -19.20 1.09 5.72
C HIS A 150 -18.53 -0.19 6.27
N LEU A 151 -18.60 -1.32 5.57
CA LEU A 151 -17.92 -2.57 5.95
C LEU A 151 -16.42 -2.49 5.66
N ALA A 152 -16.00 -1.95 4.51
CA ALA A 152 -14.58 -1.75 4.18
C ALA A 152 -13.88 -0.80 5.18
N VAL A 153 -14.61 0.19 5.72
CA VAL A 153 -14.11 1.09 6.75
C VAL A 153 -14.05 0.40 8.12
N ARG A 154 -15.05 -0.42 8.47
CA ARG A 154 -15.23 -0.92 9.85
C ARG A 154 -14.59 -2.28 10.16
N THR A 155 -14.53 -3.21 9.21
CA THR A 155 -14.04 -4.58 9.46
C THR A 155 -12.75 -4.92 8.73
N GLY A 156 -12.36 -4.15 7.70
CA GLY A 156 -11.14 -4.41 6.92
C GLY A 156 -11.18 -5.69 6.05
N GLU A 157 -12.00 -6.67 6.42
CA GLU A 157 -12.43 -7.79 5.59
C GLU A 157 -13.52 -7.33 4.64
N HIS A 158 -13.18 -7.30 3.35
CA HIS A 158 -14.20 -7.55 2.33
C HIS A 158 -14.67 -8.98 2.59
N ASP A 159 -15.90 -9.15 3.07
CA ASP A 159 -16.55 -10.45 3.04
C ASP A 159 -16.96 -10.68 1.57
N PRO A 160 -16.21 -11.49 0.77
CA PRO A 160 -16.64 -11.81 -0.59
C PRO A 160 -17.98 -12.56 -0.60
N HIS A 161 -18.47 -12.97 0.58
CA HIS A 161 -19.72 -13.68 0.80
C HIS A 161 -20.85 -12.77 1.34
N ALA A 162 -20.72 -11.43 1.29
CA ALA A 162 -21.81 -10.48 1.55
C ALA A 162 -22.93 -10.62 0.49
N GLY A 163 -23.74 -11.66 0.71
CA GLY A 163 -24.55 -12.37 -0.26
C GLY A 163 -24.59 -13.83 0.20
N THR A 164 -24.93 -14.03 1.47
CA THR A 164 -24.77 -15.28 2.21
C THR A 164 -25.39 -16.47 1.47
N VAL A 165 -24.52 -17.27 0.87
CA VAL A 165 -24.83 -18.61 0.39
C VAL A 165 -24.83 -19.51 1.62
N ARG A 166 -26.01 -19.91 2.11
CA ARG A 166 -26.12 -20.97 3.12
C ARG A 166 -26.08 -22.32 2.40
N LEU A 167 -25.02 -23.07 2.65
CA LEU A 167 -24.84 -24.44 2.19
C LEU A 167 -25.76 -25.37 2.99
N VAL A 168 -26.66 -26.10 2.32
CA VAL A 168 -27.35 -27.25 2.91
C VAL A 168 -26.82 -28.50 2.26
N ARG A 169 -26.15 -29.35 3.05
CA ARG A 169 -25.55 -30.61 2.60
C ARG A 169 -26.51 -31.76 2.87
N VAL A 170 -26.79 -32.58 1.86
CA VAL A 170 -27.63 -33.78 2.01
C VAL A 170 -26.85 -35.01 1.56
N PRO A 171 -26.79 -36.10 2.36
CA PRO A 171 -26.07 -37.32 2.00
C PRO A 171 -26.66 -38.03 0.77
N THR A 172 -25.78 -38.56 -0.08
CA THR A 172 -26.14 -39.32 -1.29
C THR A 172 -26.43 -40.81 -1.06
N THR A 173 -26.32 -41.32 0.17
CA THR A 173 -26.49 -42.76 0.48
C THR A 173 -27.94 -43.19 0.72
N LEU A 174 -28.93 -42.40 0.35
CA LEU A 174 -30.34 -42.81 0.42
C LEU A 174 -30.69 -43.64 -0.82
N ASP A 175 -31.23 -44.84 -0.64
CA ASP A 175 -31.67 -45.76 -1.71
C ASP A 175 -33.02 -45.31 -2.33
N GLU A 176 -33.12 -44.02 -2.67
CA GLU A 176 -34.33 -43.39 -3.19
C GLU A 176 -34.11 -42.90 -4.63
N SER A 177 -35.10 -43.07 -5.50
CA SER A 177 -35.05 -42.52 -6.86
C SER A 177 -34.80 -41.00 -6.83
N ARG A 178 -33.92 -40.51 -7.72
CA ARG A 178 -33.50 -39.10 -7.87
C ARG A 178 -34.64 -38.06 -7.67
N PRO A 179 -35.87 -38.24 -8.23
CA PRO A 179 -36.97 -37.30 -8.02
C PRO A 179 -37.54 -37.28 -6.60
N ARG A 180 -37.64 -38.44 -5.91
CA ARG A 180 -38.13 -38.50 -4.51
C ARG A 180 -37.12 -37.87 -3.55
N ARG A 181 -35.83 -38.08 -3.82
CA ARG A 181 -34.71 -37.49 -3.08
C ARG A 181 -34.71 -35.95 -3.16
N LEU A 182 -34.92 -35.40 -4.35
CA LEU A 182 -35.07 -33.96 -4.60
C LEU A 182 -36.33 -33.39 -3.95
N ALA A 183 -37.44 -34.13 -3.94
CA ALA A 183 -38.68 -33.68 -3.32
C ALA A 183 -38.59 -33.61 -1.78
N ARG A 184 -37.90 -34.58 -1.16
CA ARG A 184 -37.72 -34.64 0.31
C ARG A 184 -36.78 -33.55 0.79
N THR A 185 -35.64 -33.38 0.12
CA THR A 185 -34.70 -32.27 0.37
C THR A 185 -35.32 -30.90 0.15
N ARG A 186 -36.20 -30.77 -0.85
CA ARG A 186 -36.99 -29.56 -1.06
C ARG A 186 -37.96 -29.29 0.09
N ARG A 187 -38.58 -30.33 0.68
CA ARG A 187 -39.48 -30.17 1.83
C ARG A 187 -38.72 -29.83 3.10
N THR A 188 -37.58 -30.48 3.38
CA THR A 188 -36.75 -30.14 4.54
C THR A 188 -36.14 -28.75 4.42
N ALA A 189 -35.58 -28.39 3.26
CA ALA A 189 -35.08 -27.03 3.04
C ALA A 189 -36.21 -25.99 3.16
N ARG A 190 -37.41 -26.26 2.62
CA ARG A 190 -38.55 -25.36 2.80
C ARG A 190 -39.01 -25.25 4.25
N ALA A 191 -38.99 -26.33 5.03
CA ALA A 191 -39.36 -26.30 6.44
C ALA A 191 -38.32 -25.52 7.27
N GLU A 192 -37.03 -25.74 6.99
CA GLU A 192 -35.92 -25.09 7.69
C GLU A 192 -35.80 -23.59 7.33
N PHE A 193 -36.17 -23.21 6.10
CA PHE A 193 -36.15 -21.82 5.62
C PHE A 193 -37.53 -21.14 5.59
N ALA A 194 -38.59 -21.77 6.11
CA ALA A 194 -39.95 -21.19 6.13
C ALA A 194 -40.00 -19.86 6.91
N HIS A 195 -39.06 -19.65 7.83
CA HIS A 195 -38.97 -18.45 8.65
C HIS A 195 -37.94 -17.43 8.11
N HIS A 196 -37.26 -17.75 7.01
CA HIS A 196 -36.26 -16.86 6.41
C HIS A 196 -36.93 -15.97 5.34
N PRO A 197 -36.73 -14.63 5.35
CA PRO A 197 -37.42 -13.68 4.46
C PRO A 197 -36.98 -13.73 2.98
N LEU A 198 -36.31 -14.80 2.54
CA LEU A 198 -35.71 -14.91 1.22
C LEU A 198 -36.50 -15.90 0.34
N ALA A 199 -36.90 -15.45 -0.85
CA ALA A 199 -37.63 -16.29 -1.81
C ALA A 199 -36.71 -17.36 -2.43
N LEU A 200 -37.11 -18.64 -2.31
CA LEU A 200 -36.47 -19.79 -2.96
C LEU A 200 -36.80 -19.82 -4.46
N ARG A 201 -35.80 -19.76 -5.35
CA ARG A 201 -35.96 -19.94 -6.81
C ARG A 201 -35.24 -21.20 -7.28
N ARG A 202 -35.89 -21.99 -8.14
CA ARG A 202 -35.35 -23.19 -8.80
C ARG A 202 -34.24 -22.78 -9.78
N LEU A 203 -33.10 -23.46 -9.74
CA LEU A 203 -32.11 -23.49 -10.82
C LEU A 203 -32.15 -24.90 -11.40
N ASP A 204 -32.32 -25.02 -12.71
CA ASP A 204 -32.27 -26.32 -13.38
C ASP A 204 -30.82 -26.83 -13.40
N PRO A 205 -30.60 -28.14 -13.14
CA PRO A 205 -29.27 -28.71 -12.95
C PRO A 205 -28.45 -28.83 -14.25
N GLU A 206 -29.04 -28.60 -15.43
CA GLU A 206 -28.39 -28.83 -16.73
C GLU A 206 -27.93 -27.57 -17.46
N VAL A 207 -28.34 -26.39 -17.00
CA VAL A 207 -27.89 -25.13 -17.59
C VAL A 207 -27.52 -24.24 -16.44
N HIS A 208 -26.25 -24.25 -16.07
CA HIS A 208 -25.49 -23.06 -15.69
C HIS A 208 -24.03 -23.52 -15.68
N GLU A 209 -23.42 -23.55 -16.87
CA GLU A 209 -22.14 -22.86 -16.98
C GLU A 209 -22.28 -21.59 -16.15
N VAL A 210 -21.49 -21.49 -15.09
CA VAL A 210 -21.42 -20.31 -14.25
C VAL A 210 -21.12 -19.17 -15.20
N GLY A 211 -22.19 -18.52 -15.67
CA GLY A 211 -22.12 -17.43 -16.62
C GLY A 211 -21.06 -16.53 -16.07
N SER A 212 -19.95 -16.46 -16.80
CA SER A 212 -18.80 -15.64 -16.48
C SER A 212 -19.38 -14.34 -15.94
N PRO A 213 -19.09 -13.98 -14.67
CA PRO A 213 -19.69 -12.79 -14.10
C PRO A 213 -19.40 -11.71 -15.11
N SER A 214 -20.45 -11.15 -15.70
CA SER A 214 -20.36 -9.98 -16.54
C SER A 214 -19.84 -8.91 -15.60
N VAL A 215 -18.50 -8.86 -15.50
CA VAL A 215 -17.78 -7.92 -14.68
C VAL A 215 -18.24 -6.58 -15.24
N PRO A 216 -19.00 -5.80 -14.47
CA PRO A 216 -19.68 -4.66 -15.03
C PRO A 216 -18.60 -3.71 -15.55
N ARG A 217 -18.73 -3.29 -16.82
CA ARG A 217 -17.86 -2.32 -17.52
C ARG A 217 -17.37 -1.17 -16.64
N GLY A 218 -18.12 -0.79 -15.60
CA GLY A 218 -17.75 0.21 -14.60
C GLY A 218 -16.42 -0.01 -13.86
N TRP A 219 -15.90 -1.24 -13.76
CA TRP A 219 -14.60 -1.46 -13.09
C TRP A 219 -13.39 -1.09 -13.95
N TYR A 220 -13.47 -1.28 -15.26
CA TYR A 220 -12.46 -0.74 -16.20
C TYR A 220 -12.49 0.78 -16.24
N VAL A 221 -13.69 1.37 -16.14
CA VAL A 221 -13.86 2.82 -16.03
C VAL A 221 -13.20 3.36 -14.75
N LEU A 222 -13.31 2.66 -13.62
CA LEU A 222 -12.64 3.04 -12.37
C LEU A 222 -11.11 2.93 -12.45
N ALA A 223 -10.58 1.85 -13.03
CA ALA A 223 -9.14 1.68 -13.21
C ALA A 223 -8.57 2.73 -14.19
N PHE A 224 -9.29 3.01 -15.28
CA PHE A 224 -8.95 4.06 -16.23
C PHE A 224 -9.03 5.44 -15.59
N LEU A 225 -10.09 5.73 -14.81
CA LEU A 225 -10.20 6.98 -14.05
C LEU A 225 -9.04 7.13 -13.06
N ALA A 226 -8.67 6.08 -12.32
CA ALA A 226 -7.53 6.12 -11.42
C ALA A 226 -6.22 6.43 -12.16
N LEU A 227 -6.01 5.82 -13.32
CA LEU A 227 -4.83 6.04 -14.16
C LEU A 227 -4.79 7.46 -14.76
N VAL A 228 -5.93 7.94 -15.26
CA VAL A 228 -6.08 9.32 -15.76
C VAL A 228 -5.88 10.30 -14.62
N PHE A 229 -6.40 10.03 -13.44
CA PHE A 229 -6.25 10.90 -12.27
C PHE A 229 -4.79 10.93 -11.79
N THR A 230 -4.08 9.79 -11.78
CA THR A 230 -2.64 9.79 -11.47
C THR A 230 -1.82 10.50 -12.53
N ALA A 231 -2.08 10.25 -13.82
CA ALA A 231 -1.39 10.92 -14.91
C ALA A 231 -1.62 12.44 -14.84
N THR A 232 -2.86 12.86 -14.55
CA THR A 232 -3.22 14.26 -14.41
C THR A 232 -2.51 14.85 -13.18
N ALA A 233 -2.60 14.23 -12.01
CA ALA A 233 -1.89 14.70 -10.80
C ALA A 233 -0.37 14.84 -11.01
N ILE A 234 0.26 13.92 -11.73
CA ILE A 234 1.69 13.98 -12.09
C ILE A 234 1.97 15.17 -13.03
N CYS A 235 1.16 15.35 -14.07
CA CYS A 235 1.29 16.48 -14.99
C CYS A 235 1.05 17.84 -14.30
N LEU A 236 0.10 17.90 -13.36
CA LEU A 236 -0.23 19.12 -12.62
C LEU A 236 0.86 19.52 -11.62
N LEU A 237 1.42 18.55 -10.92
CA LEU A 237 2.52 18.78 -9.98
C LEU A 237 3.83 19.10 -10.69
N GLY A 238 4.05 18.56 -11.90
CA GLY A 238 5.36 18.59 -12.55
C GLY A 238 5.61 19.79 -13.43
N ALA A 239 4.56 20.35 -14.01
CA ALA A 239 4.70 21.41 -15.01
C ALA A 239 4.45 22.82 -14.45
N GLY A 240 4.24 22.98 -13.14
CA GLY A 240 3.85 24.28 -12.58
C GLY A 240 2.56 24.81 -13.19
N LEU A 241 1.72 23.92 -13.76
CA LEU A 241 0.49 24.25 -14.50
C LEU A 241 -0.66 24.69 -13.58
N TRP A 242 -0.40 24.80 -12.28
CA TRP A 242 -1.34 25.22 -11.25
C TRP A 242 -2.01 26.57 -11.56
N PRO A 243 -1.26 27.63 -11.94
CA PRO A 243 -1.84 28.93 -12.28
C PRO A 243 -2.62 28.87 -13.60
N ALA A 244 -2.10 28.13 -14.59
CA ALA A 244 -2.73 27.97 -15.90
C ALA A 244 -4.09 27.25 -15.85
N LEU A 245 -4.35 26.48 -14.79
CA LEU A 245 -5.64 25.82 -14.55
C LEU A 245 -6.58 26.64 -13.66
N GLY A 246 -6.18 27.83 -13.25
CA GLY A 246 -6.92 28.65 -12.30
C GLY A 246 -7.05 27.98 -10.94
N ALA A 247 -6.12 27.07 -10.58
CA ALA A 247 -6.11 26.42 -9.28
C ALA A 247 -5.70 27.38 -8.15
N ASP A 248 -5.23 28.58 -8.50
CA ASP A 248 -5.12 29.73 -7.59
C ASP A 248 -6.49 30.17 -7.09
N SER A 249 -7.56 29.88 -7.84
CA SER A 249 -8.92 30.06 -7.35
C SER A 249 -9.26 28.95 -6.35
N PRO A 250 -9.67 29.28 -5.10
CA PRO A 250 -9.99 28.28 -4.09
C PRO A 250 -11.18 27.39 -4.51
N ARG A 251 -12.01 27.87 -5.45
CA ARG A 251 -13.14 27.13 -6.02
C ARG A 251 -12.71 25.93 -6.87
N VAL A 252 -11.56 26.01 -7.55
CA VAL A 252 -11.04 24.94 -8.39
C VAL A 252 -9.94 24.17 -7.66
N GLY A 253 -9.01 24.88 -7.01
CA GLY A 253 -7.90 24.27 -6.28
C GLY A 253 -8.35 23.42 -5.09
N GLY A 254 -9.32 23.90 -4.30
CA GLY A 254 -9.80 23.18 -3.12
C GLY A 254 -10.34 21.78 -3.42
N PRO A 255 -11.33 21.62 -4.32
CA PRO A 255 -11.83 20.31 -4.72
C PRO A 255 -10.75 19.41 -5.32
N LEU A 256 -9.82 19.97 -6.12
CA LEU A 256 -8.75 19.20 -6.74
C LEU A 256 -7.78 18.64 -5.69
N VAL A 257 -7.41 19.45 -4.69
CA VAL A 257 -6.60 19.01 -3.55
C VAL A 257 -7.31 17.93 -2.74
N VAL A 258 -8.62 18.08 -2.47
CA VAL A 258 -9.40 17.08 -1.73
C VAL A 258 -9.48 15.76 -2.49
N LEU A 259 -9.71 15.80 -3.80
CA LEU A 259 -9.77 14.60 -4.64
C LEU A 259 -8.40 13.91 -4.76
N ALA A 260 -7.33 14.67 -4.99
CA ALA A 260 -5.97 14.13 -5.05
C ALA A 260 -5.51 13.57 -3.70
N GLY A 261 -5.74 14.31 -2.61
CA GLY A 261 -5.47 13.84 -1.26
C GLY A 261 -6.27 12.59 -0.90
N GLY A 262 -7.56 12.55 -1.26
CA GLY A 262 -8.42 11.38 -1.06
C GLY A 262 -7.95 10.15 -1.86
N TYR A 263 -7.54 10.34 -3.11
CA TYR A 263 -6.98 9.28 -3.95
C TYR A 263 -5.68 8.71 -3.37
N LEU A 264 -4.73 9.60 -3.02
CA LEU A 264 -3.44 9.21 -2.45
C LEU A 264 -3.62 8.51 -1.11
N LEU A 265 -4.38 9.12 -0.19
CA LEU A 265 -4.62 8.54 1.13
C LEU A 265 -5.30 7.18 1.04
N SER A 266 -6.39 7.07 0.25
CA SER A 266 -7.13 5.81 0.11
C SER A 266 -6.27 4.74 -0.55
N GLY A 267 -5.55 5.08 -1.62
CA GLY A 267 -4.67 4.15 -2.32
C GLY A 267 -3.54 3.65 -1.44
N THR A 268 -2.85 4.55 -0.73
CA THR A 268 -1.75 4.18 0.17
C THR A 268 -2.25 3.33 1.34
N VAL A 269 -3.39 3.66 1.94
CA VAL A 269 -4.00 2.83 2.99
C VAL A 269 -4.37 1.45 2.47
N LEU A 270 -4.95 1.35 1.27
CA LEU A 270 -5.27 0.07 0.63
C LEU A 270 -4.02 -0.74 0.32
N ALA A 271 -2.92 -0.08 -0.05
CA ALA A 271 -1.63 -0.74 -0.22
C ALA A 271 -1.20 -1.36 1.12
N VAL A 272 -1.05 -0.55 2.17
CA VAL A 272 -0.49 -1.00 3.46
C VAL A 272 -1.35 -2.04 4.17
N ARG A 273 -2.68 -1.97 4.10
CA ARG A 273 -3.58 -2.87 4.84
C ARG A 273 -3.38 -4.35 4.53
N ARG A 274 -2.96 -4.68 3.30
CA ARG A 274 -2.79 -6.08 2.87
C ARG A 274 -1.35 -6.58 2.99
N THR A 275 -0.46 -5.80 3.60
CA THR A 275 0.92 -6.19 3.82
C THR A 275 1.28 -6.32 5.28
N PRO A 276 2.23 -7.20 5.63
CA PRO A 276 2.77 -7.28 6.99
C PRO A 276 3.43 -5.97 7.45
N THR A 277 3.73 -5.05 6.52
CA THR A 277 4.30 -3.72 6.79
C THR A 277 3.39 -2.80 7.61
N HIS A 278 2.10 -3.08 7.77
CA HIS A 278 1.23 -2.30 8.67
C HIS A 278 1.77 -2.27 10.11
N ARG A 279 2.50 -3.32 10.53
CA ARG A 279 3.15 -3.38 11.85
C ARG A 279 4.33 -2.41 11.98
N ALA A 280 4.98 -2.05 10.87
CA ALA A 280 6.11 -1.13 10.84
C ALA A 280 5.68 0.35 10.71
N LEU A 281 4.43 0.62 10.35
CA LEU A 281 3.97 1.99 10.07
C LEU A 281 4.11 2.96 11.26
N PRO A 282 3.78 2.57 12.51
CA PRO A 282 4.02 3.43 13.68
C PRO A 282 5.50 3.77 13.86
N TRP A 283 6.39 2.82 13.56
CA TRP A 283 7.85 3.00 13.64
C TRP A 283 8.39 3.94 12.56
N LEU A 284 7.82 3.89 11.35
CA LEU A 284 8.18 4.82 10.29
C LEU A 284 7.80 6.26 10.67
N ALA A 285 6.65 6.47 11.30
CA ALA A 285 6.24 7.80 11.74
C ALA A 285 7.17 8.36 12.83
N THR A 286 7.55 7.54 13.81
CA THR A 286 8.51 7.96 14.86
C THR A 286 9.91 8.21 14.33
N LEU A 287 10.33 7.57 13.24
CA LEU A 287 11.61 7.86 12.57
C LEU A 287 11.52 9.07 11.62
N ALA A 288 10.39 9.26 10.94
CA ALA A 288 10.22 10.33 9.95
C ALA A 288 10.16 11.73 10.58
N VAL A 289 9.47 11.88 11.71
CA VAL A 289 9.34 13.18 12.40
C VAL A 289 10.69 13.79 12.80
N PRO A 290 11.58 13.09 13.55
CA PRO A 290 12.87 13.66 13.94
C PRO A 290 13.80 13.89 12.75
N LEU A 291 13.65 13.13 11.67
CA LEU A 291 14.40 13.35 10.44
C LEU A 291 13.91 14.59 9.67
N ALA A 292 12.59 14.84 9.67
CA ALA A 292 11.99 15.97 8.96
C ALA A 292 12.39 17.32 9.56
N ILE A 293 12.56 17.41 10.88
CA ILE A 293 12.90 18.66 11.58
C ILE A 293 14.19 19.31 11.04
N PRO A 294 15.34 18.64 10.96
CA PRO A 294 16.55 19.22 10.37
C PRO A 294 16.54 19.23 8.83
N LEU A 295 15.83 18.27 8.21
CA LEU A 295 15.79 18.13 6.75
C LEU A 295 15.06 19.30 6.10
N VAL A 296 13.95 19.79 6.68
CA VAL A 296 13.14 20.87 6.11
C VAL A 296 13.95 22.17 5.96
N PRO A 297 14.57 22.75 7.01
CA PRO A 297 15.40 23.95 6.87
C PRO A 297 16.61 23.74 5.96
N TRP A 298 17.18 22.54 5.94
CA TRP A 298 18.28 22.23 5.02
C TRP A 298 17.83 22.29 3.55
N LEU A 299 16.69 21.67 3.22
CA LEU A 299 16.10 21.72 1.88
C LEU A 299 15.74 23.14 1.47
N GLY A 300 15.16 23.95 2.36
CA GLY A 300 14.83 25.33 2.03
C GLY A 300 16.07 26.19 1.78
N THR A 301 17.16 25.94 2.50
CA THR A 301 18.46 26.59 2.24
C THR A 301 18.98 26.25 0.84
N LEU A 302 18.77 25.01 0.37
CA LEU A 302 19.11 24.62 -1.00
C LEU A 302 18.25 25.33 -2.05
N VAL A 303 16.94 25.50 -1.80
CA VAL A 303 16.04 26.26 -2.69
C VAL A 303 16.48 27.72 -2.78
N GLN A 304 16.71 28.37 -1.64
CA GLN A 304 17.17 29.77 -1.61
C GLN A 304 18.55 29.93 -2.24
N ARG A 305 19.44 28.96 -2.06
CA ARG A 305 20.75 28.93 -2.73
C ARG A 305 20.62 28.77 -4.24
N ALA A 306 19.72 27.91 -4.72
CA ALA A 306 19.45 27.77 -6.15
C ALA A 306 18.91 29.09 -6.72
N TYR A 307 17.99 29.73 -6.01
CA TYR A 307 17.43 31.04 -6.38
C TYR A 307 18.48 32.17 -6.41
N LEU A 308 19.38 32.23 -5.42
CA LEU A 308 20.42 33.26 -5.33
C LEU A 308 21.65 32.96 -6.20
N SER A 309 21.77 31.74 -6.75
CA SER A 309 22.91 31.34 -7.58
C SER A 309 23.14 32.21 -8.81
N PRO A 310 22.10 32.69 -9.54
CA PRO A 310 22.29 33.61 -10.65
C PRO A 310 22.82 34.96 -10.18
N PHE A 311 22.55 35.41 -8.96
CA PHE A 311 23.14 36.64 -8.42
C PHE A 311 24.59 36.43 -7.93
N GLY A 312 25.03 35.17 -7.83
CA GLY A 312 26.33 34.81 -7.25
C GLY A 312 26.38 34.94 -5.72
N LEU A 313 25.22 35.08 -5.08
CA LEU A 313 25.04 35.30 -3.65
C LEU A 313 24.79 33.98 -2.91
N ARG A 314 24.96 34.00 -1.58
CA ARG A 314 24.65 32.86 -0.71
C ARG A 314 23.51 33.25 0.25
N PRO A 315 22.61 32.32 0.60
CA PRO A 315 21.58 32.60 1.58
C PRO A 315 22.21 32.90 2.93
N THR A 316 21.71 33.94 3.60
CA THR A 316 22.21 34.40 4.88
C THR A 316 21.45 33.69 6.00
N PRO A 317 22.11 32.93 6.89
CA PRO A 317 21.42 32.29 7.99
C PRO A 317 20.97 33.35 9.01
N GLY A 318 19.69 33.33 9.40
CA GLY A 318 19.19 34.12 10.54
C GLY A 318 18.46 35.42 10.22
N THR A 319 18.27 35.78 8.95
CA THR A 319 17.41 36.91 8.55
C THR A 319 15.91 36.54 8.64
N GLY A 320 15.47 36.21 9.85
CA GLY A 320 14.12 36.42 10.38
C GLY A 320 12.92 35.63 9.83
N GLY A 321 13.00 34.96 8.69
CA GLY A 321 11.81 34.42 8.03
C GLY A 321 11.51 32.93 8.28
N LEU A 322 10.22 32.59 8.44
CA LEU A 322 9.70 31.24 8.19
C LEU A 322 9.87 30.80 6.72
N GLY A 323 10.37 31.68 5.83
CA GLY A 323 10.51 31.44 4.39
C GLY A 323 11.40 30.24 4.04
N ASN A 324 12.52 30.04 4.75
CA ASN A 324 13.35 28.84 4.55
C ASN A 324 12.56 27.57 4.91
N ILE A 325 11.84 27.59 6.04
CA ILE A 325 10.98 26.48 6.46
C ILE A 325 9.87 26.24 5.42
N GLN A 326 9.24 27.28 4.90
CA GLN A 326 8.20 27.20 3.87
C GLN A 326 8.74 26.59 2.57
N ALA A 327 9.90 27.04 2.07
CA ALA A 327 10.54 26.48 0.88
C ALA A 327 10.90 25.00 1.07
N GLY A 328 11.48 24.65 2.21
CA GLY A 328 11.83 23.28 2.54
C GLY A 328 10.62 22.36 2.67
N LEU A 329 9.55 22.84 3.31
CA LEU A 329 8.29 22.12 3.45
C LEU A 329 7.65 21.90 2.08
N TRP A 330 7.69 22.89 1.19
CA TRP A 330 7.20 22.77 -0.16
C TRP A 330 7.92 21.64 -0.93
N VAL A 331 9.26 21.63 -0.93
CA VAL A 331 10.05 20.57 -1.57
C VAL A 331 9.74 19.20 -0.97
N LEU A 332 9.65 19.10 0.37
CA LEU A 332 9.32 17.86 1.05
C LEU A 332 7.91 17.38 0.68
N CYS A 333 6.92 18.27 0.62
CA CYS A 333 5.56 17.97 0.20
C CYS A 333 5.52 17.48 -1.25
N VAL A 334 6.22 18.13 -2.17
CA VAL A 334 6.34 17.70 -3.57
C VAL A 334 6.95 16.30 -3.65
N PHE A 335 8.06 16.06 -2.93
CA PHE A 335 8.72 14.75 -2.89
C PHE A 335 7.80 13.65 -2.36
N VAL A 336 7.19 13.86 -1.18
CA VAL A 336 6.33 12.85 -0.53
C VAL A 336 5.09 12.58 -1.38
N THR A 337 4.45 13.62 -1.90
CA THR A 337 3.23 13.47 -2.71
C THR A 337 3.52 12.65 -3.97
N THR A 338 4.59 13.00 -4.70
CA THR A 338 4.97 12.30 -5.94
C THR A 338 5.48 10.88 -5.67
N ALA A 339 6.22 10.65 -4.59
CA ALA A 339 6.64 9.31 -4.19
C ALA A 339 5.46 8.40 -3.78
N LEU A 340 4.39 8.97 -3.22
CA LEU A 340 3.19 8.23 -2.85
C LEU A 340 2.30 7.88 -4.05
N VAL A 341 2.40 8.58 -5.19
CA VAL A 341 1.57 8.31 -6.37
C VAL A 341 1.62 6.84 -6.85
N PRO A 342 2.79 6.24 -7.14
CA PRO A 342 2.86 4.85 -7.58
C PRO A 342 2.47 3.85 -6.47
N VAL A 343 2.70 4.20 -5.20
CA VAL A 343 2.27 3.37 -4.06
C VAL A 343 0.74 3.37 -3.95
N ALA A 344 0.10 4.53 -4.09
CA ALA A 344 -1.35 4.66 -4.10
C ALA A 344 -1.97 3.91 -5.27
N TYR A 345 -1.38 4.04 -6.46
CA TYR A 345 -1.77 3.28 -7.64
C TYR A 345 -1.67 1.77 -7.41
N LEU A 346 -0.57 1.28 -6.83
CA LEU A 346 -0.43 -0.14 -6.48
C LEU A 346 -1.50 -0.61 -5.49
N GLY A 347 -1.85 0.22 -4.51
CA GLY A 347 -2.92 -0.08 -3.55
C GLY A 347 -4.28 -0.23 -4.22
N TRP A 348 -4.62 0.68 -5.14
CA TRP A 348 -5.81 0.56 -5.97
C TRP A 348 -5.77 -0.69 -6.86
N MET A 349 -4.65 -0.95 -7.52
CA MET A 349 -4.50 -2.14 -8.36
C MET A 349 -4.64 -3.43 -7.56
N ARG A 350 -4.10 -3.51 -6.34
CA ARG A 350 -4.31 -4.65 -5.43
C ARG A 350 -5.76 -4.81 -5.01
N PHE A 351 -6.46 -3.71 -4.77
CA PHE A 351 -7.88 -3.73 -4.43
C PHE A 351 -8.71 -4.25 -5.61
N LEU A 352 -8.37 -3.84 -6.84
CA LEU A 352 -9.06 -4.21 -8.08
C LEU A 352 -8.54 -5.54 -8.70
N ALA A 353 -7.41 -6.09 -8.25
CA ALA A 353 -6.81 -7.29 -8.84
C ALA A 353 -7.73 -8.53 -8.83
N PRO A 354 -8.45 -8.86 -7.73
CA PRO A 354 -9.36 -10.00 -7.71
C PRO A 354 -10.46 -9.89 -8.76
N SER A 355 -10.98 -8.68 -9.00
CA SER A 355 -11.99 -8.43 -10.03
C SER A 355 -11.44 -8.44 -11.45
N LEU A 356 -10.19 -8.01 -11.64
CA LEU A 356 -9.55 -7.97 -12.95
C LEU A 356 -8.96 -9.33 -13.36
N ARG A 357 -9.02 -10.35 -12.48
CA ARG A 357 -8.37 -11.66 -12.65
C ARG A 357 -6.88 -11.57 -12.96
N VAL A 358 -6.28 -10.45 -12.58
CA VAL A 358 -4.86 -10.21 -12.69
C VAL A 358 -4.17 -10.98 -11.56
N ARG A 359 -3.34 -11.94 -11.94
CA ARG A 359 -2.36 -12.58 -11.06
C ARG A 359 -0.99 -12.39 -11.68
N GLY A 360 -0.02 -11.93 -10.88
CA GLY A 360 1.35 -11.82 -11.36
C GLY A 360 2.28 -11.06 -10.41
N PRO A 361 3.60 -11.22 -10.60
CA PRO A 361 4.65 -10.64 -9.76
C PRO A 361 4.75 -9.10 -9.84
N TRP A 362 4.07 -8.49 -10.81
CA TRP A 362 3.96 -7.04 -10.99
C TRP A 362 3.16 -6.33 -9.89
N LEU A 363 2.50 -7.08 -9.00
CA LEU A 363 1.93 -6.58 -7.75
C LEU A 363 2.96 -6.52 -6.61
N SER A 364 4.26 -6.71 -6.87
CA SER A 364 5.30 -6.50 -5.86
C SER A 364 5.42 -5.02 -5.48
N TRP A 365 5.85 -4.75 -4.25
CA TRP A 365 6.02 -3.38 -3.74
C TRP A 365 7.27 -2.69 -4.25
N ALA A 366 8.33 -3.47 -4.50
CA ALA A 366 9.64 -2.93 -4.84
C ALA A 366 9.61 -2.00 -6.06
N PRO A 367 8.96 -2.35 -7.21
CA PRO A 367 8.89 -1.46 -8.35
C PRO A 367 8.14 -0.16 -8.06
N ALA A 368 7.05 -0.21 -7.29
CA ALA A 368 6.26 0.97 -6.95
C ALA A 368 7.03 1.92 -6.02
N VAL A 369 7.77 1.38 -5.05
CA VAL A 369 8.60 2.19 -4.14
C VAL A 369 9.78 2.80 -4.88
N ILE A 370 10.50 2.02 -5.71
CA ILE A 370 11.64 2.52 -6.49
C ILE A 370 11.18 3.61 -7.46
N LEU A 371 10.07 3.38 -8.17
CA LEU A 371 9.48 4.38 -9.07
C LEU A 371 9.07 5.64 -8.29
N GLY A 372 8.47 5.48 -7.10
CA GLY A 372 8.09 6.59 -6.24
C GLY A 372 9.29 7.43 -5.81
N ILE A 373 10.36 6.81 -5.34
CA ILE A 373 11.59 7.52 -4.95
C ILE A 373 12.21 8.23 -6.16
N GLY A 374 12.25 7.57 -7.32
CA GLY A 374 12.75 8.15 -8.56
C GLY A 374 11.96 9.39 -8.99
N MET A 375 10.62 9.30 -8.98
CA MET A 375 9.74 10.42 -9.28
C MET A 375 9.88 11.55 -8.25
N GLY A 376 9.91 11.23 -6.96
CA GLY A 376 10.12 12.22 -5.90
C GLY A 376 11.41 13.00 -6.10
N THR A 377 12.50 12.30 -6.36
CA THR A 377 13.82 12.92 -6.58
C THR A 377 13.81 13.81 -7.82
N ALA A 378 13.25 13.32 -8.94
CA ALA A 378 13.17 14.09 -10.18
C ALA A 378 12.36 15.40 -10.00
N PHE A 379 11.24 15.35 -9.29
CA PHE A 379 10.41 16.54 -9.06
C PHE A 379 11.05 17.52 -8.07
N SER A 380 11.78 17.04 -7.06
CA SER A 380 12.60 17.91 -6.21
C SER A 380 13.69 18.63 -7.01
N LEU A 381 14.36 17.94 -7.94
CA LEU A 381 15.35 18.54 -8.83
C LEU A 381 14.72 19.58 -9.76
N LEU A 382 13.52 19.32 -10.30
CA LEU A 382 12.76 20.30 -11.07
C LEU A 382 12.42 21.54 -10.24
N THR A 383 12.11 21.38 -8.96
CA THR A 383 11.86 22.51 -8.05
C THR A 383 13.11 23.38 -7.86
N PHE A 384 14.29 22.77 -7.72
CA PHE A 384 15.55 23.53 -7.67
C PHE A 384 15.87 24.21 -8.99
N HIS A 385 15.60 23.55 -10.12
CA HIS A 385 15.78 24.14 -11.45
C HIS A 385 14.86 25.35 -11.64
N ALA A 386 13.58 25.23 -11.30
CA ALA A 386 12.62 26.33 -11.35
C ALA A 386 13.07 27.51 -10.49
N ALA A 387 13.58 27.26 -9.27
CA ALA A 387 14.13 28.30 -8.41
C ALA A 387 15.30 29.05 -9.08
N ALA A 388 16.21 28.33 -9.74
CA ALA A 388 17.33 28.94 -10.45
C ALA A 388 16.87 29.76 -11.67
N VAL A 389 15.86 29.30 -12.41
CA VAL A 389 15.26 30.04 -13.53
C VAL A 389 14.60 31.32 -13.03
N SER A 390 13.79 31.26 -11.97
CA SER A 390 13.19 32.45 -11.35
C SER A 390 14.24 33.43 -10.85
N GLY A 391 15.37 32.94 -10.31
CA GLY A 391 16.50 33.80 -9.95
C GLY A 391 17.12 34.53 -11.14
N ALA A 392 17.23 33.87 -12.30
CA ALA A 392 17.75 34.47 -13.52
C ALA A 392 16.79 35.51 -14.11
N GLU A 393 15.48 35.22 -14.09
CA GLU A 393 14.43 36.17 -14.49
C GLU A 393 14.41 37.41 -13.60
N ASN A 394 14.46 37.22 -12.28
CA ASN A 394 14.51 38.32 -11.32
C ASN A 394 15.81 39.14 -11.43
N ARG A 395 16.93 38.50 -11.77
CA ARG A 395 18.19 39.21 -12.09
C ARG A 395 18.01 40.11 -13.31
N ALA A 396 17.33 39.63 -14.35
CA ALA A 396 17.04 40.42 -15.55
C ALA A 396 16.06 41.58 -15.24
N GLN A 397 15.06 41.36 -14.38
CA GLN A 397 14.16 42.42 -13.91
C GLN A 397 14.92 43.51 -13.13
N ALA A 398 15.80 43.09 -12.23
CA ALA A 398 16.63 43.98 -11.45
C ALA A 398 17.57 44.83 -12.32
N ALA A 399 18.19 44.22 -13.34
CA ALA A 399 19.01 44.91 -14.34
C ALA A 399 18.20 45.92 -15.17
N ALA A 400 16.90 45.68 -15.33
CA ALA A 400 15.96 46.57 -16.01
C ALA A 400 15.35 47.65 -15.08
N GLY A 401 15.82 47.75 -13.83
CA GLY A 401 15.31 48.72 -12.85
C GLY A 401 13.88 48.43 -12.38
N ARG A 402 13.47 47.16 -12.38
CA ARG A 402 12.14 46.75 -11.89
C ARG A 402 12.24 46.11 -10.51
N ASP A 403 11.22 46.36 -9.70
CA ASP A 403 11.08 45.74 -8.39
C ASP A 403 11.09 44.21 -8.49
N ILE A 404 11.82 43.57 -7.58
CA ILE A 404 12.00 42.12 -7.54
C ILE A 404 10.99 41.53 -6.56
N PRO A 405 10.15 40.57 -6.96
CA PRO A 405 9.20 39.95 -6.06
C PRO A 405 9.91 39.12 -4.98
N GLU A 406 9.33 39.07 -3.78
CA GLU A 406 9.80 38.21 -2.70
C GLU A 406 9.74 36.74 -3.12
N TYR A 407 10.79 35.97 -2.81
CA TYR A 407 10.86 34.55 -3.13
C TYR A 407 11.12 33.72 -1.85
N PHE A 408 10.07 33.11 -1.30
CA PHE A 408 10.12 32.30 -0.06
C PHE A 408 10.89 32.98 1.10
N GLY A 409 10.48 34.19 1.49
CA GLY A 409 11.13 34.96 2.56
C GLY A 409 12.42 35.64 2.15
N VAL A 410 12.89 35.47 0.91
CA VAL A 410 14.01 36.24 0.36
C VAL A 410 13.43 37.49 -0.28
N SER A 411 13.45 38.60 0.46
CA SER A 411 13.16 39.92 -0.06
C SER A 411 14.43 40.52 -0.67
N ALA A 412 14.26 41.19 -1.80
CA ALA A 412 15.32 41.99 -2.39
C ALA A 412 14.96 43.46 -2.19
N GLU A 413 15.90 44.24 -1.69
CA GLU A 413 15.72 45.66 -1.44
C GLU A 413 16.77 46.45 -2.21
N TYR A 414 16.39 47.59 -2.76
CA TYR A 414 17.34 48.54 -3.31
C TYR A 414 17.94 49.36 -2.17
N ALA A 415 19.26 49.54 -2.15
CA ALA A 415 19.93 50.31 -1.12
C ALA A 415 21.08 51.13 -1.68
N CYS A 416 21.26 52.33 -1.17
CA CYS A 416 22.45 53.14 -1.39
C CYS A 416 23.50 52.77 -0.34
N VAL A 417 24.73 52.53 -0.79
CA VAL A 417 25.86 52.13 0.06
C VAL A 417 26.85 53.28 0.14
N GLU A 418 26.95 53.89 1.31
CA GLU A 418 27.92 54.96 1.61
C GLU A 418 29.05 54.37 2.48
N PRO A 419 30.30 54.27 1.99
CA PRO A 419 31.39 53.79 2.83
C PRO A 419 31.70 54.79 3.96
N THR A 420 31.92 54.27 5.16
CA THR A 420 32.29 55.09 6.33
C THR A 420 33.68 55.72 6.17
N SER A 421 34.57 55.09 5.40
CA SER A 421 35.94 55.55 5.10
C SER A 421 36.28 55.36 3.62
N ARG A 422 37.13 56.23 3.08
CA ARG A 422 37.69 56.08 1.71
C ARG A 422 38.56 54.83 1.56
N GLU A 423 39.05 54.28 2.68
CA GLU A 423 39.90 53.09 2.74
C GLU A 423 39.14 51.82 3.10
N ALA A 424 37.79 51.86 3.12
CA ALA A 424 36.95 50.70 3.44
C ALA A 424 37.28 49.51 2.50
N PRO A 425 37.60 48.32 3.04
CA PRO A 425 37.94 47.17 2.22
C PRO A 425 36.69 46.58 1.55
N TYR A 426 36.71 46.51 0.22
CA TYR A 426 35.68 45.83 -0.57
C TYR A 426 36.15 44.44 -0.99
N TYR A 427 35.25 43.45 -0.92
CA TYR A 427 35.45 42.15 -1.52
C TYR A 427 34.80 42.13 -2.91
N GLY A 428 35.51 42.68 -3.89
CA GLY A 428 35.04 42.82 -5.27
C GLY A 428 35.28 44.22 -5.84
N THR A 429 34.49 44.62 -6.83
CA THR A 429 34.53 45.97 -7.38
C THR A 429 33.74 46.92 -6.49
N PRO A 430 34.26 48.11 -6.12
CA PRO A 430 33.51 49.06 -5.30
C PRO A 430 32.10 49.35 -5.86
N PRO A 431 31.05 49.43 -5.00
CA PRO A 431 29.71 49.76 -5.46
C PRO A 431 29.67 51.17 -6.08
N PRO A 432 28.76 51.41 -7.04
CA PRO A 432 28.47 52.77 -7.48
C PRO A 432 27.93 53.60 -6.31
N HIS A 433 28.39 54.85 -6.20
CA HIS A 433 27.91 55.79 -5.17
C HIS A 433 26.65 56.55 -5.62
N ASP A 434 26.43 56.63 -6.92
CA ASP A 434 25.35 57.41 -7.55
C ASP A 434 24.08 56.59 -7.79
N LYS A 435 24.15 55.25 -7.65
CA LYS A 435 23.05 54.33 -7.99
C LYS A 435 22.83 53.30 -6.89
N PRO A 436 21.57 52.90 -6.64
CA PRO A 436 21.28 51.87 -5.66
C PRO A 436 21.72 50.49 -6.16
N VAL A 437 22.17 49.68 -5.22
CA VAL A 437 22.49 48.26 -5.40
C VAL A 437 21.39 47.40 -4.78
N VAL A 438 21.30 46.13 -5.19
CA VAL A 438 20.32 45.18 -4.64
C VAL A 438 20.93 44.42 -3.47
N ILE A 439 20.25 44.41 -2.32
CA ILE A 439 20.60 43.61 -1.14
C ILE A 439 19.53 42.53 -0.88
N PHE A 440 19.94 41.37 -0.40
CA PHE A 440 19.05 40.23 -0.09
C PHE A 440 19.06 39.88 1.42
N GLY A 441 19.22 40.91 2.26
CA GLY A 441 19.42 40.78 3.70
C GLY A 441 20.89 40.86 4.14
N GLN A 442 21.11 40.83 5.46
CA GLN A 442 22.43 40.99 6.09
C GLN A 442 22.95 39.64 6.61
N SER A 443 24.26 39.36 6.47
CA SER A 443 24.88 38.11 6.93
C SER A 443 26.01 38.39 7.92
N GLY A 444 25.75 38.23 9.22
CA GLY A 444 26.79 38.45 10.23
C GLY A 444 27.39 39.86 10.15
N ASP A 445 28.70 39.96 9.93
CA ASP A 445 29.43 41.23 9.82
C ASP A 445 29.55 41.76 8.38
N ARG A 446 28.93 41.11 7.38
CA ARG A 446 29.02 41.48 5.97
C ARG A 446 27.67 41.67 5.32
N VAL A 447 27.63 42.61 4.38
CA VAL A 447 26.51 42.75 3.46
C VAL A 447 27.01 42.45 2.06
N ASP A 448 26.43 41.41 1.46
CA ASP A 448 26.61 41.13 0.05
C ASP A 448 25.55 41.92 -0.74
N PHE A 449 25.97 42.62 -1.78
CA PHE A 449 25.11 43.36 -2.69
C PHE A 449 25.41 42.98 -4.13
N TRP A 450 24.41 43.15 -4.98
CA TRP A 450 24.50 42.92 -6.41
C TRP A 450 24.27 44.24 -7.15
N ASP A 451 25.23 44.65 -7.97
CA ASP A 451 25.15 45.85 -8.80
C ASP A 451 24.42 45.54 -10.11
N PRO A 452 23.23 46.11 -10.35
CA PRO A 452 22.47 45.90 -11.57
C PRO A 452 23.17 46.37 -12.84
N SER A 453 23.98 47.42 -12.74
CA SER A 453 24.64 48.05 -13.88
C SER A 453 25.91 47.32 -14.30
N ALA A 454 26.75 46.92 -13.33
CA ALA A 454 27.95 46.14 -13.58
C ALA A 454 27.68 44.63 -13.72
N ASN A 455 26.47 44.19 -13.35
CA ASN A 455 26.05 42.80 -13.36
C ASN A 455 26.98 41.90 -12.50
N ARG A 456 27.47 42.43 -11.37
CA ARG A 456 28.48 41.82 -10.50
C ARG A 456 28.07 41.88 -9.05
N LYS A 457 28.56 40.92 -8.26
CA LYS A 457 28.44 40.93 -6.80
C LYS A 457 29.64 41.63 -6.17
N THR A 458 29.39 42.29 -5.05
CA THR A 458 30.41 42.88 -4.19
C THR A 458 29.95 42.74 -2.74
N SER A 459 30.88 42.73 -1.79
CA SER A 459 30.53 42.83 -0.38
C SER A 459 31.43 43.76 0.41
N ILE A 460 30.87 44.30 1.48
CA ILE A 460 31.53 45.19 2.44
C ILE A 460 31.17 44.75 3.86
N ARG A 461 32.03 45.05 4.83
CA ARG A 461 31.70 44.84 6.24
C ARG A 461 30.70 45.88 6.73
N LEU A 462 29.83 45.49 7.65
CA LEU A 462 28.70 46.32 8.08
C LEU A 462 29.17 47.56 8.86
N GLU A 463 30.29 47.48 9.56
CA GLU A 463 30.94 48.62 10.23
C GLU A 463 31.56 49.63 9.25
N ASP A 464 31.91 49.19 8.04
CA ASP A 464 32.62 49.98 7.03
C ASP A 464 31.65 50.68 6.06
N ALA A 465 30.34 50.44 6.18
CA ALA A 465 29.32 51.00 5.31
C ALA A 465 28.05 51.45 6.04
N ARG A 466 27.50 52.58 5.61
CA ARG A 466 26.14 53.01 5.92
C ARG A 466 25.23 52.60 4.78
N ILE A 467 24.20 51.83 5.11
CA ILE A 467 23.26 51.27 4.13
C ILE A 467 21.92 51.98 4.32
N ARG A 468 21.43 52.61 3.26
CA ARG A 468 20.11 53.25 3.24
C ARG A 468 19.23 52.57 2.21
N VAL A 469 18.22 51.84 2.68
CA VAL A 469 17.20 51.23 1.81
C VAL A 469 16.40 52.33 1.11
N VAL A 470 16.19 52.17 -0.18
CA VAL A 470 15.43 53.08 -1.04
C VAL A 470 14.32 52.30 -1.75
N PRO A 471 13.18 52.94 -2.08
CA PRO A 471 12.01 52.22 -2.56
C PRO A 471 12.18 51.66 -3.98
N HIS A 472 12.96 52.33 -4.85
CA HIS A 472 13.08 51.99 -6.27
C HIS A 472 14.52 52.11 -6.77
N SER A 473 14.83 51.43 -7.89
CA SER A 473 16.15 51.46 -8.56
C SER A 473 16.60 52.84 -9.03
N ASP A 474 15.65 53.74 -9.27
CA ASP A 474 15.92 55.08 -9.82
C ASP A 474 15.98 56.14 -8.72
N SER A 475 15.87 55.71 -7.45
CA SER A 475 15.97 56.61 -6.31
C SER A 475 17.39 57.20 -6.25
N PRO A 476 17.53 58.53 -6.19
CA PRO A 476 18.85 59.14 -6.16
C PRO A 476 19.58 58.74 -4.88
N CYS A 477 20.81 58.25 -5.03
CA CYS A 477 21.71 58.02 -3.89
C CYS A 477 22.39 59.30 -3.39
N ALA A 478 22.12 60.45 -4.01
CA ALA A 478 22.77 61.72 -3.75
C ALA A 478 22.83 62.12 -2.27
N ASP A 479 24.09 62.24 -1.81
CA ASP A 479 24.69 62.97 -0.68
C ASP A 479 23.78 63.53 0.41
N ALA A 480 23.41 62.69 1.38
CA ALA A 480 23.13 63.17 2.74
C ALA A 480 24.39 63.77 3.40
N ALA A 481 25.59 63.51 2.85
CA ALA A 481 26.85 64.09 3.32
C ALA A 481 26.88 65.64 3.18
N GLN A 482 26.19 66.23 2.19
CA GLN A 482 26.15 67.69 2.05
C GLN A 482 25.15 68.36 3.00
N ALA A 483 24.06 67.68 3.39
CA ALA A 483 23.06 68.23 4.30
C ALA A 483 23.56 68.37 5.75
N VAL A 484 24.54 67.56 6.17
CA VAL A 484 25.15 67.67 7.52
C VAL A 484 26.32 68.66 7.53
N SER A 485 27.10 68.77 6.44
CA SER A 485 28.20 69.74 6.33
C SER A 485 27.72 71.19 6.21
N GLY A 486 26.52 71.41 5.64
CA GLY A 486 25.91 72.76 5.53
C GLY A 486 25.35 73.35 6.82
N ARG A 487 25.11 72.54 7.87
CA ARG A 487 24.49 73.00 9.13
C ARG A 487 25.52 73.33 10.25
N GLY A 488 26.81 73.14 9.98
CA GLY A 488 27.90 73.37 10.96
C GLY A 488 28.79 74.58 10.69
N ARG A 489 28.41 75.48 9.77
CA ARG A 489 29.22 76.66 9.38
C ARG A 489 28.56 78.01 9.66
N GLU A 490 27.51 78.02 10.47
CA GLU A 490 26.92 79.21 11.07
C GLU A 490 26.93 79.07 12.61
N SER A 491 28.12 79.20 13.21
CA SER A 491 28.30 79.56 14.63
C SER A 491 29.71 80.09 14.84
#